data_AF-A0A8B3RUJ2-F1
#
_entry.id   AF-A0A8B3RUJ2-F1
#
_cell.length_a   1.000
_cell.length_b   1.000
_cell.length_c   1.000
_cell.angle_alpha   90.00
_cell.angle_beta   90.00
_cell.angle_gamma   90.00
#
_symmetry.space_group_name_H-M   'P 1'
#
loop_
_entity.id
_entity.type
_entity.pdbx_description
1 polymer ?
#
loop_
_entity_poly.entity_id
_entity_poly.type
_entity_poly.pdbx_seq_one_letter_code
_entity_poly.pdbx_strand_id
1 'polypeptide(L)' 'MDNLVQKKYILHKVKTTFFKANMTISQIVVNSLANELYKEFTKCSEKEQEGLLVSDELVKLLWDKHVITKEKELLKEI' A
#
# COMPACT_ATOMS: atom_id res chain seq x y z
N MET A 1 17.28 -0.08 -4.08
CA MET A 1 16.49 -0.07 -5.34
C MET A 1 16.12 1.37 -5.65
N ASP A 2 16.17 1.83 -6.90
CA ASP A 2 15.79 3.22 -7.25
C ASP A 2 14.32 3.52 -6.90
N ASN A 3 14.02 4.77 -6.51
CA ASN A 3 12.68 5.18 -6.05
C ASN A 3 11.59 4.95 -7.11
N LEU A 4 11.90 5.14 -8.40
CA LEU A 4 10.94 4.88 -9.48
C LEU A 4 10.63 3.38 -9.57
N VAL A 5 11.65 2.54 -9.40
CA VAL A 5 11.53 1.09 -9.45
C VAL A 5 10.72 0.58 -8.27
N GLN A 6 10.98 1.09 -7.06
CA GLN A 6 10.20 0.74 -5.86
C GLN A 6 8.72 1.11 -6.03
N LYS A 7 8.44 2.33 -6.51
CA LYS A 7 7.07 2.77 -6.79
C LYS A 7 6.37 1.84 -7.77
N LYS A 8 7.01 1.52 -8.91
CA LYS A 8 6.43 0.60 -9.90
C LYS A 8 6.16 -0.79 -9.30
N TYR A 9 7.10 -1.32 -8.52
CA TYR A 9 6.96 -2.62 -7.86
C TYR A 9 5.76 -2.65 -6.91
N ILE A 10 5.64 -1.68 -6.00
CA ILE A 10 4.53 -1.64 -5.04
C ILE A 10 3.20 -1.47 -5.73
N LEU A 11 3.09 -0.52 -6.67
CA LEU A 11 1.85 -0.31 -7.43
C LEU A 11 1.43 -1.58 -8.18
N HIS A 12 2.39 -2.30 -8.77
CA HIS A 12 2.10 -3.56 -9.46
C HIS A 12 1.65 -4.66 -8.49
N LYS A 13 2.34 -4.84 -7.35
CA LYS A 13 2.01 -5.87 -6.36
C LYS A 13 0.63 -5.64 -5.75
N VAL A 14 0.27 -4.40 -5.41
CA VAL A 14 -1.07 -4.06 -4.92
C VAL A 14 -2.15 -4.35 -5.96
N LYS A 15 -1.98 -3.84 -7.19
CA LYS A 15 -2.96 -4.03 -8.26
C LYS A 15 -3.20 -5.51 -8.56
N THR A 16 -2.12 -6.28 -8.70
CA THR A 16 -2.23 -7.71 -9.00
C THR A 16 -2.87 -8.50 -7.88
N THR A 17 -2.63 -8.18 -6.61
CA THR A 17 -3.33 -8.80 -5.47
C THR A 17 -4.84 -8.60 -5.58
N PHE A 18 -5.31 -7.38 -5.84
CA PHE A 18 -6.74 -7.11 -5.93
C PHE A 18 -7.40 -7.66 -7.20
N PHE A 19 -6.71 -7.69 -8.34
CA PHE A 19 -7.22 -8.34 -9.55
C PHE A 19 -7.30 -9.86 -9.41
N LYS A 20 -6.29 -10.50 -8.79
CA LYS A 20 -6.28 -11.95 -8.54
C LYS A 20 -7.37 -12.38 -7.56
N ALA A 21 -7.76 -11.51 -6.65
CA ALA A 21 -8.87 -11.76 -5.72
C ALA A 21 -10.25 -11.75 -6.40
N ASN A 22 -10.34 -11.58 -7.73
CA ASN A 22 -11.58 -11.59 -8.51
C ASN A 22 -12.65 -10.63 -7.99
N MET A 23 -12.22 -9.52 -7.38
CA MET A 23 -13.16 -8.57 -6.81
C MET A 23 -13.79 -7.73 -7.91
N THR A 24 -15.10 -7.49 -7.82
CA THR A 24 -15.88 -6.56 -8.66
C THR A 24 -15.58 -5.08 -8.33
N ILE A 25 -14.36 -4.77 -7.88
CA ILE A 25 -13.92 -3.41 -7.61
C ILE A 25 -13.50 -2.74 -8.91
N SER A 26 -13.93 -1.50 -9.12
CA SER A 26 -13.56 -0.74 -10.31
C SER A 26 -12.05 -0.46 -10.37
N GLN A 27 -11.51 -0.44 -11.59
CA GLN A 27 -10.09 -0.13 -11.84
C GLN A 27 -9.65 1.20 -11.20
N ILE A 28 -10.54 2.20 -11.16
CA ILE A 28 -10.28 3.51 -10.58
C ILE A 28 -10.02 3.39 -9.08
N VAL A 29 -10.84 2.62 -8.36
CA VAL A 29 -10.67 2.39 -6.93
C VAL A 29 -9.37 1.63 -6.64
N VAL A 30 -9.06 0.58 -7.42
CA VAL A 30 -7.80 -0.16 -7.26
C VAL A 30 -6.58 0.73 -7.52
N ASN A 31 -6.63 1.60 -8.53
CA ASN A 31 -5.56 2.55 -8.81
C ASN A 31 -5.37 3.57 -7.69
N SER A 32 -6.47 4.09 -7.14
CA SER A 32 -6.43 5.00 -6.00
C SER A 32 -5.81 4.32 -4.79
N LEU A 33 -6.28 3.12 -4.46
CA LEU A 33 -5.77 2.35 -3.33
C LEU A 33 -4.28 2.01 -3.47
N ALA A 34 -3.84 1.62 -4.66
CA ALA A 34 -2.41 1.39 -4.91
C ALA A 34 -1.56 2.63 -4.60
N ASN A 35 -2.04 3.83 -4.94
CA ASN A 35 -1.34 5.07 -4.61
C ASN A 35 -1.34 5.36 -3.11
N GLU A 36 -2.47 5.13 -2.42
CA GLU A 36 -2.56 5.32 -0.97
C GLU A 36 -1.63 4.35 -0.21
N LEU A 37 -1.60 3.08 -0.59
CA LEU A 37 -0.69 2.10 0.02
C LEU A 37 0.78 2.43 -0.27
N TYR A 38 1.08 2.99 -1.44
CA TYR A 38 2.42 3.51 -1.71
C TYR A 38 2.77 4.72 -0.83
N LYS A 39 1.82 5.61 -0.52
CA LYS A 39 2.07 6.71 0.43
C LYS A 39 2.40 6.16 1.82
N GLU A 40 1.69 5.15 2.31
CA GLU A 40 2.00 4.50 3.58
C GLU A 40 3.39 3.86 3.58
N PHE A 41 3.80 3.26 2.46
CA PHE A 41 5.16 2.75 2.30
C PHE A 41 6.20 3.88 2.44
N THR A 42 6.00 5.02 1.78
CA THR A 42 6.95 6.15 1.85
C THR A 42 7.05 6.81 3.22
N LYS A 43 6.04 6.60 4.09
CA LYS A 43 6.07 7.05 5.49
C LYS A 43 6.89 6.13 6.41
N CYS A 44 7.21 4.91 5.96
CA CYS A 44 8.00 3.96 6.73
C CYS A 44 9.48 4.37 6.74
N SER A 45 10.21 3.97 7.80
CA SER A 45 11.68 4.10 7.83
C SER A 45 12.33 3.25 6.74
N GLU A 46 13.56 3.58 6.33
CA GLU A 46 14.29 2.81 5.30
C GLU A 46 14.38 1.32 5.65
N LYS A 47 14.67 1.00 6.92
CA LYS A 47 14.73 -0.39 7.39
C LYS A 47 13.38 -1.13 7.30
N GLU A 48 12.28 -0.44 7.62
CA GLU A 48 10.94 -1.00 7.43
C GLU A 48 10.61 -1.18 5.95
N GLN A 49 10.99 -0.22 5.10
CA GLN A 49 10.80 -0.30 3.66
C GLN A 49 11.53 -1.52 3.07
N GLU A 50 12.79 -1.75 3.45
CA GLU A 50 13.55 -2.92 3.05
C GLU A 50 12.87 -4.22 3.48
N GLY A 51 12.41 -4.30 4.73
CA GLY A 51 11.67 -5.46 5.24
C GLY A 51 10.35 -5.70 4.52
N LEU A 52 9.62 -4.64 4.16
CA LEU A 52 8.39 -4.74 3.39
C LEU A 52 8.66 -5.24 1.97
N LEU A 53 9.68 -4.73 1.29
CA LEU A 53 9.98 -5.07 -0.11
C LEU A 53 10.24 -6.57 -0.31
N VAL A 54 10.84 -7.23 0.67
CA VAL A 54 11.12 -8.68 0.66
C VAL A 54 9.99 -9.52 1.26
N SER A 55 8.93 -8.90 1.78
CA SER A 55 7.80 -9.60 2.40
C SER A 55 6.78 -10.09 1.36
N ASP A 56 6.32 -11.32 1.57
CA ASP A 56 5.17 -11.88 0.86
C ASP A 56 3.85 -11.23 1.31
N GLU A 57 3.82 -10.71 2.54
CA GLU A 57 2.65 -10.03 3.12
C GLU A 57 2.63 -8.52 2.86
N LEU A 58 3.48 -7.99 1.97
CA LEU A 58 3.62 -6.55 1.70
C LEU A 58 2.28 -5.80 1.60
N VAL A 59 1.33 -6.34 0.83
CA VAL A 59 0.05 -5.65 0.59
C VAL A 59 -0.81 -5.60 1.85
N LYS A 60 -0.82 -6.69 2.64
CA LYS A 60 -1.55 -6.78 3.90
C LYS A 60 -0.95 -5.82 4.94
N LEU A 61 0.37 -5.81 5.09
CA LEU A 61 1.05 -4.93 6.05
C LEU A 61 0.86 -3.44 5.71
N LEU A 62 0.88 -3.08 4.43
CA LEU A 62 0.56 -1.71 4.00
C LEU A 62 -0.92 -1.36 4.23
N TRP A 63 -1.82 -2.31 4.01
CA TRP A 63 -3.25 -2.13 4.28
C TRP A 63 -3.51 -1.89 5.77
N ASP A 64 -2.93 -2.71 6.65
CA ASP A 64 -3.09 -2.56 8.10
C ASP A 64 -2.58 -1.20 8.57
N LYS A 65 -1.42 -0.76 8.06
CA LYS A 65 -0.90 0.59 8.31
C LYS A 65 -1.86 1.67 7.80
N HIS A 66 -2.42 1.52 6.60
CA HIS A 66 -3.37 2.47 6.04
C HIS A 66 -4.63 2.63 6.90
N VAL A 67 -5.20 1.52 7.37
CA VAL A 67 -6.37 1.51 8.26
C VAL A 67 -6.05 2.25 9.55
N ILE A 68 -4.93 1.93 10.20
CA ILE A 68 -4.50 2.59 11.44
C ILE A 68 -4.28 4.10 11.22
N THR A 69 -3.67 4.49 10.10
CA THR A 69 -3.48 5.90 9.75
C THR A 69 -4.84 6.61 9.61
N LYS A 70 -5.79 6.00 8.91
CA LYS A 70 -7.13 6.58 8.71
C LYS A 70 -7.94 6.67 10.00
N GLU A 71 -7.87 5.66 10.86
CA GLU A 71 -8.48 5.70 12.19
C GLU A 71 -7.94 6.86 13.02
N LYS A 72 -6.62 7.06 13.02
CA LYS A 72 -5.98 8.19 13.73
C LYS A 72 -6.35 9.55 13.16
N GLU A 73 -6.50 9.66 11.84
CA GLU A 73 -6.97 10.89 11.18
C GLU A 73 -8.40 11.21 11.62
N LEU A 74 -9.30 10.24 11.57
CA LEU A 74 -10.69 10.40 12.01
C LEU A 74 -10.81 10.81 13.49
N LEU A 75 -10.01 10.20 14.37
CA LEU A 75 -10.00 10.54 15.80
C LEU A 75 -9.48 11.95 16.11
N LYS A 76 -8.73 12.58 15.19
CA LYS A 76 -8.26 13.97 15.35
C LYS A 76 -9.27 15.00 14.86
N GLU A 77 -10.31 14.56 14.15
CA GLU A 77 -11.38 15.42 13.64
C GLU A 77 -12.58 15.54 14.61
N ILE A 78 -12.52 14.87 15.77
CA ILE A 78 -13.50 14.93 16.88
C ILE A 78 -12.95 15.81 18.01
#